data_AF-A0A396ZWZ3-F1
#
_entry.id   AF-A0A396ZWZ3-F1
#
_cell.length_a   1.000
_cell.length_b   1.000
_cell.length_c   1.000
_cell.angle_alpha   90.00
_cell.angle_beta   90.00
_cell.angle_gamma   90.00
#
_symmetry.space_group_name_H-M   'P 1'
#
loop_
_entity.id
_entity.type
_entity.pdbx_description
1 polymer ?
#
loop_
_entity_poly.entity_id
_entity_poly.type
_entity_poly.pdbx_seq_one_letter_code
_entity_poly.pdbx_strand_id
1 'polypeptide(L)'
;MSDNQETHNVGIDAMLNEPEPEMKTILVVNDNLQTNINGVVTVFKNIERLAFRDGYKIVYMNPSEFPHFDCPGYPDIKLSLPFDIDNKIAKINPDFIHIATEGPLGLATRFYCDKRKIGYNTGYHTKIPEYLQVMYGIP
;
A
#
# COMPACT_ATOMS: atom_id res chain seq x y z
N MET A 1 59.29 17.06 -19.60
CA MET A 1 58.08 17.84 -19.26
C MET A 1 56.89 17.09 -19.83
N SER A 2 56.43 16.06 -19.14
CA SER A 2 55.42 16.12 -18.06
C SER A 2 54.01 16.19 -18.63
N ASP A 3 53.51 14.99 -18.93
CA ASP A 3 52.11 14.58 -18.83
C ASP A 3 51.44 15.26 -17.64
N ASN A 4 50.35 16.01 -17.85
CA ASN A 4 49.48 16.51 -16.78
C ASN A 4 48.22 17.21 -17.33
N GLN A 5 47.44 16.56 -18.20
CA GLN A 5 46.11 17.07 -18.58
C GLN A 5 44.96 16.05 -18.54
N GLU A 6 45.21 14.76 -18.28
CA GLU A 6 44.14 13.74 -18.30
C GLU A 6 43.49 13.43 -16.95
N THR A 7 44.00 13.96 -15.83
CA THR A 7 43.52 13.59 -14.48
C THR A 7 42.37 14.44 -13.95
N HIS A 8 41.98 15.52 -14.64
CA HIS A 8 41.00 16.48 -14.13
C HIS A 8 39.54 16.22 -14.52
N ASN A 9 39.26 15.31 -15.46
CA ASN A 9 37.89 15.05 -15.91
C ASN A 9 37.21 13.84 -15.25
N VAL A 10 37.99 12.87 -14.77
CA VAL A 10 37.46 11.62 -14.17
C VAL A 10 36.71 11.89 -12.85
N GLY A 11 37.07 12.95 -12.12
CA GLY A 11 36.45 13.31 -10.85
C GLY A 11 35.07 13.97 -10.96
N ILE A 12 34.76 14.64 -12.07
CA ILE A 12 33.48 15.34 -12.26
C ILE A 12 32.41 14.37 -12.77
N ASP A 13 32.78 13.46 -13.68
CA ASP A 13 31.88 12.42 -14.20
C ASP A 13 31.45 11.41 -13.11
N ALA A 14 32.26 11.25 -12.06
CA ALA A 14 31.93 10.41 -10.90
C ALA A 14 30.95 11.06 -9.91
N MET A 15 30.87 12.40 -9.86
CA MET A 15 29.91 13.12 -8.99
C MET A 15 28.53 13.32 -9.64
N LEU A 16 28.41 13.08 -10.94
CA LEU A 16 27.16 13.18 -11.71
C LEU A 16 26.43 11.84 -11.89
N ASN A 17 26.98 10.75 -11.33
CA ASN A 17 26.45 9.39 -11.42
C ASN A 17 26.05 8.85 -10.04
N GLU A 18 25.57 9.70 -9.12
CA GLU A 18 24.79 9.17 -8.02
C GLU A 18 23.46 8.69 -8.62
N PRO A 19 23.12 7.38 -8.51
CA PRO A 19 21.84 6.91 -9.00
C PRO A 19 20.75 7.70 -8.29
N GLU A 20 19.84 8.32 -9.06
CA GLU A 20 18.71 8.99 -8.44
C GLU A 20 18.05 8.03 -7.46
N PRO A 21 17.75 8.47 -6.22
CA PRO A 21 17.27 7.57 -5.19
C PRO A 21 16.04 6.82 -5.70
N GLU A 22 16.20 5.51 -5.86
CA GLU A 22 15.15 4.65 -6.37
C GLU A 22 13.94 4.78 -5.45
N MET A 23 12.85 5.31 -6.00
CA MET A 23 11.65 5.53 -5.22
C MET A 23 11.02 4.20 -4.82
N LYS A 24 11.00 3.93 -3.51
CA LYS A 24 10.45 2.69 -2.97
C LYS A 24 8.94 2.73 -2.96
N THR A 25 8.30 1.61 -3.30
CA THR A 25 6.84 1.50 -3.37
C THR A 25 6.27 0.86 -2.10
N ILE A 26 5.34 1.56 -1.46
CA ILE A 26 4.54 1.04 -0.34
C ILE A 26 3.14 0.71 -0.85
N LEU A 27 2.78 -0.57 -0.81
CA LEU A 27 1.43 -1.02 -1.08
C LEU A 27 0.58 -0.88 0.19
N VAL A 28 -0.46 -0.04 0.13
CA VAL A 28 -1.48 0.07 1.17
C VAL A 28 -2.74 -0.65 0.72
N VAL A 29 -3.09 -1.71 1.43
CA VAL A 29 -4.31 -2.49 1.18
C VAL A 29 -5.40 -2.01 2.12
N ASN A 30 -6.55 -1.62 1.58
CA ASN A 30 -7.72 -1.29 2.38
C ASN A 30 -9.00 -1.85 1.74
N ASP A 31 -9.97 -2.24 2.54
CA ASP A 31 -11.28 -2.76 2.12
C ASP A 31 -12.33 -1.65 1.94
N ASN A 32 -11.93 -0.38 1.80
CA ASN A 32 -12.85 0.74 1.67
C ASN A 32 -12.89 1.26 0.22
N LEU A 33 -14.07 1.59 -0.28
CA LEU A 33 -14.17 2.33 -1.54
C LEU A 33 -13.69 3.77 -1.35
N GLN A 34 -13.02 4.34 -2.35
CA GLN A 34 -12.56 5.74 -2.34
C GLN A 34 -13.69 6.76 -2.15
N THR A 35 -14.94 6.38 -2.42
CA THR A 35 -16.13 7.20 -2.27
C THR A 35 -16.53 7.45 -0.82
N ASN A 36 -16.06 6.62 0.12
CA ASN A 36 -16.31 6.82 1.54
C ASN A 36 -15.32 7.86 2.05
N ILE A 37 -15.77 9.12 2.15
CA ILE A 37 -15.01 10.23 2.76
C ILE A 37 -14.89 9.96 4.27
N ASN A 38 -13.96 9.07 4.62
CA ASN A 38 -13.60 8.76 5.99
C ASN A 38 -12.30 9.49 6.34
N GLY A 39 -12.10 9.87 7.60
CA GLY A 39 -10.88 10.58 8.07
C GLY A 39 -9.57 9.88 7.68
N VAL A 40 -9.63 8.58 7.42
CA VAL A 40 -8.54 7.73 6.89
C VAL A 40 -8.01 8.25 5.53
N VAL A 41 -8.89 8.60 4.59
CA VAL A 41 -8.48 9.07 3.25
C VAL A 41 -7.70 10.38 3.35
N THR A 42 -8.13 11.28 4.23
CA THR A 42 -7.45 12.56 4.47
C THR A 42 -6.07 12.36 5.09
N VAL A 43 -5.93 11.42 6.04
CA VAL A 43 -4.63 11.08 6.63
C VAL A 43 -3.70 10.51 5.57
N PHE A 44 -4.15 9.53 4.78
CA PHE A 44 -3.33 8.92 3.74
C PHE A 44 -2.91 9.90 2.65
N LYS A 45 -3.77 10.83 2.21
CA LYS A 45 -3.38 11.90 1.27
C LYS A 45 -2.29 12.82 1.82
N ASN A 46 -2.32 13.14 3.11
CA ASN A 46 -1.26 13.93 3.73
C ASN A 46 0.04 13.12 3.85
N ILE A 47 -0.07 11.84 4.21
CA ILE A 47 1.07 10.91 4.27
C ILE A 47 1.70 10.73 2.89
N GLU A 48 0.92 10.60 1.82
CA GLU A 48 1.44 10.49 0.45
C GLU A 48 2.37 11.63 0.08
N ARG A 49 1.96 12.86 0.40
CA ARG A 49 2.77 14.04 0.10
C ARG A 49 4.10 14.01 0.87
N LEU A 50 4.09 13.52 2.10
CA LEU A 50 5.29 13.39 2.93
C LEU A 50 6.17 12.23 2.43
N ALA A 51 5.57 11.06 2.23
CA ALA A 51 6.20 9.86 1.71
C ALA A 51 6.90 10.13 0.37
N PHE A 52 6.24 10.85 -0.55
CA PHE A 52 6.84 11.21 -1.83
C PHE A 52 8.09 12.07 -1.67
N ARG A 53 8.09 13.01 -0.72
CA ARG A 53 9.29 13.81 -0.41
C ARG A 53 10.41 12.99 0.21
N ASP A 54 10.08 11.91 0.90
CA ASP A 54 11.02 11.00 1.55
C ASP A 54 11.47 9.86 0.60
N GLY A 55 11.10 9.90 -0.69
CA GLY A 55 11.48 8.90 -1.69
C GLY A 55 10.61 7.65 -1.70
N TYR A 56 9.38 7.74 -1.20
CA TYR A 56 8.40 6.65 -1.19
C TYR A 56 7.17 6.97 -2.03
N LYS A 57 6.73 6.01 -2.84
CA LYS A 57 5.47 6.05 -3.57
C LYS A 57 4.45 5.15 -2.90
N ILE A 58 3.30 5.69 -2.54
CA ILE A 58 2.19 4.88 -2.02
C ILE A 58 1.30 4.46 -3.18
N VAL A 59 0.92 3.17 -3.19
CA VAL A 59 -0.04 2.60 -4.12
C VAL A 59 -1.14 1.94 -3.29
N TYR A 60 -2.40 2.21 -3.60
CA TYR A 60 -3.52 1.55 -2.92
C TYR A 60 -4.02 0.36 -3.70
N MET A 61 -4.35 -0.70 -2.97
CA MET A 61 -5.21 -1.78 -3.46
C MET A 61 -6.52 -1.76 -2.69
N ASN A 62 -7.64 -1.71 -3.40
CA ASN A 62 -8.97 -1.56 -2.80
C ASN A 62 -10.08 -2.37 -3.50
N PRO A 63 -11.29 -2.49 -2.91
CA PRO A 63 -12.38 -3.30 -3.46
C PRO A 63 -12.87 -2.92 -4.85
N SER A 64 -12.66 -1.67 -5.30
CA SER A 64 -13.09 -1.26 -6.65
C SER A 64 -12.37 -2.02 -7.75
N GLU A 65 -11.25 -2.65 -7.43
CA GLU A 65 -10.45 -3.44 -8.36
C GLU A 65 -10.85 -4.93 -8.41
N PHE A 66 -11.88 -5.31 -7.64
CA PHE A 66 -12.39 -6.67 -7.54
C PHE A 66 -13.92 -6.66 -7.70
N PRO A 67 -14.54 -7.76 -8.13
CA PRO A 67 -15.97 -7.92 -7.97
C PRO A 67 -16.29 -7.80 -6.49
N HIS A 68 -17.35 -7.07 -6.22
CA HIS A 68 -17.84 -6.86 -4.89
C HIS A 68 -19.35 -6.96 -4.91
N PHE A 69 -19.91 -7.38 -3.78
CA PHE A 69 -21.34 -7.38 -3.56
C PHE A 69 -21.63 -6.61 -2.27
N ASP A 70 -22.83 -6.08 -2.20
CA ASP A 70 -23.30 -5.37 -1.03
C ASP A 70 -23.50 -6.38 0.12
N CYS A 71 -22.97 -6.05 1.29
CA CYS A 71 -23.11 -6.90 2.47
C CYS A 71 -24.61 -7.09 2.81
N PRO A 72 -25.09 -8.32 3.05
CA PRO A 72 -26.47 -8.54 3.48
C PRO A 72 -26.76 -7.74 4.76
N GLY A 73 -27.67 -6.76 4.68
CA GLY A 73 -28.06 -5.91 5.82
C GLY A 73 -27.40 -4.52 5.87
N TYR A 74 -26.34 -4.25 5.09
CA TYR A 74 -25.71 -2.92 5.00
C TYR A 74 -25.16 -2.67 3.58
N PRO A 75 -25.93 -2.02 2.69
CA PRO A 75 -25.55 -1.75 1.30
C PRO A 75 -24.29 -0.88 1.13
N ASP A 76 -23.97 -0.08 2.15
CA ASP A 76 -22.81 0.81 2.15
C ASP A 76 -21.49 0.06 2.39
N ILE A 77 -21.55 -1.19 2.86
CA ILE A 77 -20.38 -2.05 3.05
C ILE A 77 -20.27 -2.99 1.86
N LYS A 78 -19.19 -2.80 1.09
CA LYS A 78 -18.89 -3.60 -0.09
C LYS A 78 -17.93 -4.72 0.30
N LEU A 79 -18.40 -5.97 0.25
CA LEU A 79 -17.53 -7.12 0.44
C LEU A 79 -16.83 -7.43 -0.88
N SER A 80 -15.51 -7.24 -0.88
CA SER A 80 -14.68 -7.62 -2.02
C SER A 80 -14.56 -9.15 -2.11
N LEU A 81 -14.56 -9.68 -3.32
CA LEU A 81 -14.13 -11.04 -3.63
C LEU A 81 -12.70 -10.96 -4.20
N PRO A 82 -11.68 -10.98 -3.33
CA PRO A 82 -10.30 -10.84 -3.78
C PRO A 82 -9.85 -12.10 -4.53
N PHE A 83 -10.00 -12.09 -5.86
CA PHE A 83 -9.37 -13.06 -6.74
C PHE A 83 -8.03 -12.51 -7.25
N ASP A 84 -7.11 -13.41 -7.61
CA ASP A 84 -5.88 -13.04 -8.32
C ASP A 84 -4.99 -12.00 -7.60
N ILE A 85 -5.04 -11.97 -6.26
CA ILE A 85 -4.17 -11.13 -5.43
C ILE A 85 -2.70 -11.36 -5.81
N ASP A 86 -2.34 -12.61 -6.08
CA ASP A 86 -0.97 -12.99 -6.39
C ASP A 86 -0.38 -12.19 -7.55
N ASN A 87 -1.11 -12.14 -8.66
CA ASN A 87 -0.68 -11.43 -9.86
C ASN A 87 -0.80 -9.92 -9.70
N LYS A 88 -1.79 -9.43 -8.96
CA LYS A 88 -1.90 -7.99 -8.67
C LYS A 88 -0.72 -7.47 -7.85
N ILE A 89 -0.38 -8.15 -6.75
CA ILE A 89 0.77 -7.75 -5.93
C ILE A 89 2.07 -7.90 -6.75
N ALA A 90 2.23 -8.97 -7.52
CA ALA A 90 3.40 -9.15 -8.38
C ALA A 90 3.55 -8.05 -9.45
N LYS A 91 2.45 -7.56 -10.03
CA LYS A 91 2.46 -6.44 -10.98
C LYS A 91 2.83 -5.11 -10.33
N ILE A 92 2.40 -4.89 -9.08
CA ILE A 92 2.74 -3.69 -8.31
C ILE A 92 4.21 -3.73 -7.89
N ASN A 93 4.74 -4.94 -7.61
CA ASN A 93 6.10 -5.18 -7.13
C ASN A 93 6.50 -4.23 -5.97
N PRO A 94 5.75 -4.22 -4.85
CA PRO A 94 6.00 -3.28 -3.77
C PRO A 94 7.21 -3.70 -2.91
N ASP A 95 7.95 -2.71 -2.43
CA ASP A 95 9.01 -2.90 -1.43
C ASP A 95 8.44 -3.18 -0.03
N PHE A 96 7.30 -2.57 0.29
CA PHE A 96 6.64 -2.69 1.58
C PHE A 96 5.14 -2.88 1.44
N ILE A 97 4.53 -3.65 2.35
CA ILE A 97 3.09 -3.91 2.36
C ILE A 97 2.51 -3.49 3.71
N HIS A 98 1.49 -2.63 3.66
CA HIS A 98 0.68 -2.20 4.79
C HIS A 98 -0.77 -2.63 4.60
N ILE A 99 -1.29 -3.41 5.54
CA ILE A 99 -2.69 -3.87 5.54
C ILE A 99 -3.48 -2.99 6.51
N ALA A 100 -4.30 -2.09 5.99
CA ALA A 100 -5.04 -1.10 6.79
C ALA A 100 -6.42 -1.59 7.27
N THR A 101 -6.85 -2.79 6.88
CA THR A 101 -8.17 -3.36 7.21
C THR A 101 -8.12 -4.87 7.40
N GLU A 102 -9.02 -5.41 8.22
CA GLU A 102 -9.20 -6.86 8.42
C GLU A 102 -10.31 -7.46 7.53
N GLY A 103 -10.75 -6.75 6.50
CA GLY A 103 -11.77 -7.25 5.59
C GLY A 103 -11.25 -8.37 4.69
N PRO A 104 -12.08 -8.88 3.76
CA PRO A 104 -11.71 -9.97 2.88
C PRO A 104 -10.40 -9.72 2.11
N LEU A 105 -10.19 -8.50 1.58
CA LEU A 105 -8.97 -8.14 0.86
C LEU A 105 -7.75 -8.10 1.79
N GLY A 106 -7.91 -7.53 2.98
CA GLY A 106 -6.86 -7.50 4.00
C GLY A 106 -6.43 -8.90 4.46
N LEU A 107 -7.39 -9.78 4.75
CA LEU A 107 -7.13 -11.18 5.11
C LEU A 107 -6.47 -11.94 3.96
N ALA A 108 -6.96 -11.80 2.74
CA ALA A 108 -6.38 -12.47 1.58
C ALA A 108 -4.95 -11.98 1.30
N THR A 109 -4.68 -10.68 1.47
CA THR A 109 -3.31 -10.11 1.40
C THR A 109 -2.42 -10.67 2.50
N ARG A 110 -2.93 -10.78 3.72
CA ARG A 110 -2.21 -11.40 4.84
C ARG A 110 -1.81 -12.83 4.51
N PHE A 111 -2.76 -13.66 4.05
CA PHE A 111 -2.48 -15.04 3.65
C PHE A 111 -1.43 -15.11 2.53
N TYR A 112 -1.50 -14.19 1.55
CA TYR A 112 -0.49 -14.07 0.50
C TYR A 112 0.90 -13.83 1.07
N CYS A 113 1.03 -12.87 1.99
CA CYS A 113 2.31 -12.49 2.60
C CYS A 113 2.87 -13.62 3.47
N ASP A 114 2.04 -14.23 4.32
CA ASP A 114 2.43 -15.33 5.21
C ASP A 114 2.94 -16.54 4.41
N LYS A 115 2.23 -16.91 3.32
CA LYS A 115 2.62 -18.02 2.45
C LYS A 115 3.98 -17.80 1.77
N ARG A 116 4.32 -16.54 1.45
CA ARG A 116 5.57 -16.17 0.76
C ARG A 116 6.67 -15.64 1.68
N LYS A 117 6.41 -15.56 2.99
CA LYS A 117 7.32 -14.97 3.99
C LYS A 117 7.71 -13.51 3.66
N ILE A 118 6.76 -12.76 3.11
CA ILE A 118 6.92 -11.32 2.85
C ILE A 118 6.57 -10.57 4.13
N GLY A 119 7.42 -9.63 4.54
CA GLY A 119 7.14 -8.77 5.68
C GLY A 119 6.00 -7.79 5.39
N TYR A 120 5.08 -7.65 6.35
CA TYR A 120 3.99 -6.68 6.29
C TYR A 120 3.72 -6.12 7.68
N ASN A 121 3.06 -4.96 7.73
CA ASN A 121 2.47 -4.44 8.95
C ASN A 121 0.96 -4.31 8.79
N THR A 122 0.26 -4.32 9.91
CA THR A 122 -1.20 -4.19 9.96
C THR A 122 -1.57 -2.94 10.74
N GLY A 123 -2.47 -2.13 10.20
CA GLY A 123 -3.07 -0.98 10.88
C GLY A 123 -4.57 -1.20 11.04
N TYR A 124 -5.10 -0.83 12.21
CA TYR A 124 -6.52 -0.90 12.49
C TYR A 124 -7.14 0.47 12.20
N HIS A 125 -7.82 0.62 11.06
CA HIS A 125 -8.42 1.90 10.66
C HIS A 125 -9.94 1.88 10.49
N THR A 126 -10.63 0.85 10.99
CA THR A 126 -12.09 0.76 10.92
C THR A 126 -12.73 0.45 12.27
N LYS A 127 -13.95 0.95 12.46
CA LYS A 127 -14.83 0.70 13.62
C LYS A 127 -15.52 -0.67 13.53
N ILE A 128 -14.97 -1.63 12.79
CA ILE A 128 -15.56 -2.97 12.61
C ILE A 128 -15.96 -3.63 13.95
N PRO A 129 -15.19 -3.51 15.05
CA PRO A 129 -15.60 -4.03 16.35
C PRO A 129 -16.92 -3.43 16.87
N GLU A 130 -17.08 -2.11 16.76
CA GLU A 130 -18.32 -1.42 17.15
C GLU A 130 -19.49 -1.83 16.25
N TYR A 131 -19.24 -2.08 14.95
CA TYR A 131 -20.25 -2.59 14.03
C TYR A 131 -20.63 -4.05 14.30
N LEU A 132 -19.67 -4.93 14.62
CA LEU A 132 -19.92 -6.33 14.99
C LEU A 132 -20.68 -6.45 16.31
N GLN A 133 -20.39 -5.56 17.28
CA GLN A 133 -21.07 -5.50 18.57
C GLN A 133 -22.55 -5.11 18.39
N VAL A 134 -22.87 -4.19 17.46
CA VAL A 134 -24.24 -3.85 17.07
C VAL A 134 -24.93 -5.01 16.33
N MET A 135 -24.20 -5.77 15.51
CA MET A 135 -24.76 -6.83 14.67
C MET A 135 -25.02 -8.16 15.41
N TYR A 136 -24.13 -8.58 16.30
CA TYR A 136 -24.16 -9.91 16.91
C TYR A 136 -24.22 -9.88 18.45
N GLY A 137 -24.15 -8.71 19.09
CA GLY A 137 -24.16 -8.59 20.54
C GLY A 137 -22.97 -9.29 21.24
N ILE A 138 -21.91 -9.59 20.49
CA ILE A 138 -20.69 -10.19 21.03
C ILE A 138 -19.79 -9.04 21.52
N PRO A 139 -19.33 -9.06 22.79
CA PRO A 139 -18.55 -7.98 23.39
C PRO A 139 -17.21 -7.74 22.71
#